data_AF-A0A9R1RJF9-F1
#
_entry.id   AF-A0A9R1RJF9-F1
#
_cell.length_a   1.000
_cell.length_b   1.000
_cell.length_c   1.000
_cell.angle_alpha   90.00
_cell.angle_beta   90.00
_cell.angle_gamma   90.00
#
_symmetry.space_group_name_H-M   'P 1'
#
loop_
_entity.id
_entity.type
_entity.pdbx_description
1 polymer ?
#
loop_
_entity_poly.entity_id
_entity_poly.type
_entity_poly.pdbx_seq_one_letter_code
_entity_poly.pdbx_strand_id
1 'polypeptide(L)'
;MESVEGNGTGRGNLQLVVSELCRVQELVRQLELHLHAPDASIDLCRALTAEIFALTDRSIGFVAAHFPDAPTTPSSTSSSLSGVSDQPFRTNTKKR
;
A
#
# COMPACT_ATOMS: atom_id res chain seq x y z
N MET A 1 14.27 39.49 4.47
CA MET A 1 13.35 38.79 5.38
C MET A 1 12.06 38.61 4.61
N GLU A 2 12.01 37.63 3.71
CA GLU A 2 11.75 36.20 3.91
C GLU A 2 10.26 35.86 3.72
N SER A 3 10.05 34.83 2.90
CA SER A 3 8.90 33.93 2.82
C SER A 3 7.55 34.47 2.32
N VAL A 4 7.16 34.00 1.13
CA VAL A 4 6.03 33.07 1.02
C VAL A 4 6.03 32.34 -0.34
N GLU A 5 6.84 31.30 -0.48
CA GLU A 5 6.66 30.29 -1.53
C GLU A 5 5.62 29.26 -1.03
N GLY A 6 4.37 29.73 -0.94
CA GLY A 6 3.25 28.93 -0.48
C GLY A 6 2.59 28.19 -1.64
N ASN A 7 2.70 26.86 -1.62
CA ASN A 7 1.67 25.93 -2.10
C ASN A 7 1.58 25.62 -3.61
N GLY A 8 2.69 25.20 -4.23
CA GLY A 8 2.69 24.49 -5.53
C GLY A 8 3.05 22.99 -5.44
N THR A 9 3.59 22.54 -4.31
CA THR A 9 4.32 21.27 -4.20
C THR A 9 3.43 20.03 -4.19
N GLY A 10 2.17 20.12 -3.78
CA GLY A 10 1.27 18.96 -3.73
C GLY A 10 0.92 18.40 -5.12
N ARG A 11 0.43 19.26 -6.02
CA ARG A 11 -0.04 18.81 -7.35
C ARG A 11 1.06 18.18 -8.21
N GLY A 12 2.29 18.66 -8.09
CA GLY A 12 3.44 18.09 -8.83
C GLY A 12 3.76 16.65 -8.41
N ASN A 13 3.64 16.35 -7.12
CA ASN A 13 3.94 15.03 -6.58
C ASN A 13 2.89 13.99 -7.02
N LEU A 14 1.60 14.37 -7.09
CA LEU A 14 0.57 13.45 -7.56
C LEU A 14 0.70 13.14 -9.07
N GLN A 15 1.06 14.14 -9.88
CA GLN A 15 1.33 13.92 -11.31
C GLN A 15 2.56 13.00 -11.52
N LEU A 16 3.56 13.14 -10.65
CA LEU A 16 4.74 12.29 -10.66
C LEU A 16 4.39 10.83 -10.28
N VAL A 17 3.52 10.62 -9.29
CA VAL A 17 2.98 9.28 -8.96
C VAL A 17 2.23 8.67 -10.15
N VAL A 18 1.37 9.42 -10.84
CA VAL A 18 0.68 8.91 -12.03
C VAL A 18 1.68 8.47 -13.11
N SER A 19 2.74 9.25 -13.33
CA SER A 19 3.79 8.93 -14.29
C SER A 19 4.56 7.66 -13.90
N GLU A 20 4.86 7.49 -12.61
CA GLU A 20 5.48 6.28 -12.07
C GLU A 20 4.59 5.05 -12.23
N LEU A 21 3.29 5.17 -11.98
CA LEU A 21 2.34 4.08 -12.18
C LEU A 21 2.23 3.67 -13.65
N CYS A 22 2.25 4.63 -14.58
CA CYS A 22 2.34 4.33 -16.01
C CYS A 22 3.63 3.57 -16.34
N ARG A 23 4.76 3.96 -15.75
CA ARG A 23 6.04 3.26 -15.93
C ARG A 23 6.00 1.84 -15.35
N VAL A 24 5.39 1.64 -14.19
CA VAL A 24 5.19 0.31 -13.58
C VAL A 24 4.36 -0.59 -14.50
N GLN A 25 3.26 -0.09 -15.06
CA GLN A 25 2.45 -0.87 -16.01
C GLN A 25 3.27 -1.35 -17.21
N GLU A 26 4.12 -0.48 -17.76
CA GLU A 26 4.97 -0.82 -18.89
C GLU A 26 6.03 -1.87 -18.51
N LEU A 27 6.67 -1.73 -17.35
CA LEU A 27 7.63 -2.71 -16.84
C LEU A 27 6.98 -4.08 -16.60
N VAL A 28 5.74 -4.11 -16.11
CA VAL A 28 4.98 -5.35 -15.94
C VAL A 28 4.70 -6.01 -17.28
N ARG A 29 4.29 -5.25 -18.31
CA ARG A 29 4.11 -5.80 -19.67
C ARG A 29 5.41 -6.36 -20.24
N GLN A 30 6.53 -5.68 -20.01
CA GLN A 30 7.86 -6.15 -20.44
C GLN A 30 8.24 -7.44 -19.71
N LEU A 31 7.99 -7.52 -18.41
CA LEU A 31 8.22 -8.72 -17.62
C LEU A 31 7.36 -9.88 -18.12
N GLU A 32 6.07 -9.67 -18.37
CA GLU A 32 5.18 -10.68 -18.96
C GLU A 32 5.70 -11.16 -20.32
N LEU A 33 6.10 -10.25 -21.21
CA LEU A 33 6.64 -10.60 -22.52
C LEU A 33 7.92 -11.45 -22.39
N HIS A 34 8.83 -11.08 -21.50
CA HIS A 34 10.07 -11.82 -21.28
C HIS A 34 9.85 -13.19 -20.65
N LEU A 35 8.87 -13.34 -19.76
CA LEU A 35 8.51 -14.63 -19.16
C LEU A 35 7.89 -15.60 -20.17
N HIS A 36 7.23 -15.10 -21.21
CA HIS A 36 6.68 -15.91 -22.30
C HIS A 36 7.69 -16.20 -23.42
N ALA A 37 8.87 -15.55 -23.41
CA ALA A 37 9.89 -15.78 -24.39
C ALA A 37 10.60 -17.13 -24.15
N PRO A 38 10.94 -17.89 -25.20
CA PRO A 38 11.63 -19.18 -25.07
C PRO A 38 13.02 -19.05 -24.42
N ASP A 39 13.67 -17.89 -24.57
CA ASP A 39 15.01 -17.59 -24.04
C ASP A 39 14.95 -16.54 -22.91
N ALA A 40 13.99 -16.70 -21.99
CA ALA A 40 13.80 -15.77 -20.87
C ALA A 40 15.07 -15.60 -20.03
N SER A 41 15.62 -14.38 -19.98
CA SER A 41 16.74 -14.05 -19.09
C SER A 41 16.25 -13.82 -17.66
N ILE A 42 16.62 -14.72 -16.74
CA ILE A 42 16.28 -14.62 -15.32
C ILE A 42 16.82 -13.32 -14.71
N ASP A 43 18.04 -12.93 -15.09
CA ASP A 43 18.67 -11.70 -14.58
C ASP A 43 17.91 -10.45 -15.02
N LEU A 44 17.42 -10.42 -16.27
CA LEU A 44 16.58 -9.34 -16.77
C LEU A 44 15.23 -9.31 -16.05
N CYS A 45 14.57 -10.45 -15.88
CA CYS A 45 13.32 -10.54 -15.14
C CYS A 45 13.48 -10.09 -13.68
N ARG A 46 14.60 -10.43 -13.04
CA ARG A 46 14.95 -9.98 -11.69
C ARG A 46 15.17 -8.47 -11.66
N ALA A 47 15.87 -7.90 -12.63
CA ALA A 47 16.09 -6.46 -12.72
C ALA A 47 14.79 -5.68 -12.91
N LEU A 48 13.91 -6.11 -13.83
CA LEU A 48 12.59 -5.52 -14.03
C LEU A 48 11.74 -5.59 -12.75
N THR A 49 11.75 -6.73 -12.07
CA THR A 49 11.05 -6.90 -10.79
C THR A 49 11.56 -5.93 -9.74
N ALA A 50 12.89 -5.77 -9.62
CA ALA A 50 13.49 -4.82 -8.67
C ALA A 50 13.12 -3.36 -8.99
N GLU A 51 13.09 -2.98 -10.28
CA GLU A 51 12.67 -1.64 -10.71
C GLU A 51 11.19 -1.38 -10.37
N ILE A 52 10.30 -2.36 -10.60
CA ILE A 52 8.88 -2.28 -10.22
C ILE A 52 8.72 -2.04 -8.71
N PHE A 53 9.44 -2.80 -7.87
CA PHE A 53 9.39 -2.62 -6.42
C PHE A 53 9.89 -1.24 -5.99
N ALA A 54 11.03 -0.81 -6.52
CA ALA A 54 11.60 0.49 -6.18
C ALA A 54 10.68 1.67 -6.58
N LEU A 55 10.02 1.58 -7.74
CA LEU A 55 9.04 2.57 -8.18
C LEU A 55 7.79 2.57 -7.29
N THR A 56 7.31 1.38 -6.92
CA THR A 56 6.12 1.25 -6.09
C THR A 56 6.36 1.80 -4.69
N ASP A 57 7.49 1.47 -4.06
CA ASP A 57 7.87 1.97 -2.74
C ASP A 57 8.00 3.51 -2.73
N ARG A 58 8.64 4.06 -3.76
CA ARG A 58 8.76 5.50 -3.95
C ARG A 58 7.40 6.18 -4.14
N SER A 59 6.53 5.62 -4.97
CA SER A 59 5.15 6.11 -5.18
C SER A 59 4.33 6.10 -3.88
N ILE A 60 4.47 5.06 -3.05
CA ILE A 60 3.82 5.01 -1.73
C ILE A 60 4.34 6.15 -0.84
N GLY A 61 5.65 6.39 -0.84
CA GLY A 61 6.26 7.51 -0.11
C GLY A 61 5.68 8.87 -0.52
N PHE A 62 5.50 9.11 -1.82
CA PHE A 62 4.88 10.34 -2.33
C PHE A 62 3.42 10.49 -1.92
N VAL A 63 2.64 9.40 -1.99
CA VAL A 63 1.22 9.40 -1.58
C VAL A 63 1.09 9.64 -0.08
N ALA A 64 1.90 8.96 0.74
CA ALA A 64 1.91 9.12 2.19
C ALA A 64 2.31 10.55 2.61
N ALA A 65 3.28 11.16 1.93
CA ALA A 65 3.64 12.56 2.17
C ALA A 65 2.55 13.54 1.74
N HIS A 66 1.73 13.18 0.74
CA HIS A 66 0.66 14.04 0.23
C HIS A 66 -0.66 13.90 1.02
N PHE A 67 -0.89 12.74 1.65
CA PHE A 67 -2.06 12.48 2.50
C PHE A 67 -1.60 12.03 3.90
N PRO A 68 -1.12 12.97 4.74
CA PRO A 68 -0.53 12.64 6.04
C PRO A 68 -1.51 12.01 7.04
N ASP A 69 -2.82 12.10 6.78
CA ASP A 69 -3.90 11.54 7.61
C ASP A 69 -4.49 10.22 7.03
N ALA A 70 -3.92 9.71 5.93
CA ALA A 70 -4.29 8.41 5.42
C ALA A 70 -3.65 7.32 6.29
N PRO A 71 -4.41 6.33 6.80
CA PRO A 71 -3.85 5.29 7.65
C PRO A 71 -2.83 4.45 6.86
N THR A 72 -1.54 4.71 7.08
CA THR A 72 -0.43 3.88 6.59
C THR A 72 -0.23 2.67 7.51
N THR A 73 -1.30 1.90 7.75
CA THR A 73 -1.20 0.61 8.41
C THR A 73 -1.37 -0.49 7.37
N PRO A 74 -0.44 -1.45 7.23
CA PRO A 74 -0.88 -2.77 6.81
C PRO A 74 -1.88 -3.19 7.87
N SER A 75 -3.16 -3.24 7.50
CA SER A 75 -4.24 -3.66 8.39
C SER A 75 -3.99 -5.12 8.76
N SER A 76 -3.15 -5.33 9.77
CA SER A 76 -3.16 -6.52 10.57
C SER A 76 -4.52 -6.47 11.25
N THR A 77 -5.48 -7.17 10.65
CA THR A 77 -6.75 -7.52 11.29
C THR A 77 -6.44 -8.38 12.51
N SER A 78 -5.93 -7.77 13.58
CA SER A 78 -6.15 -8.27 14.93
C SER A 78 -7.61 -7.99 15.23
N SER A 79 -8.48 -8.86 14.73
CA SER A 79 -9.85 -8.97 15.18
C SER A 79 -9.81 -9.22 16.69
N SER A 80 -9.89 -8.17 17.49
CA SER A 80 -10.21 -8.27 18.90
C SER A 80 -11.69 -8.65 19.01
N LEU A 81 -11.99 -9.92 18.74
CA LEU A 81 -13.19 -10.56 19.26
C LEU A 81 -12.98 -10.78 20.76
N SER A 82 -12.93 -9.67 21.52
CA SER A 82 -12.89 -9.71 22.96
C SER A 82 -14.27 -10.09 23.47
N GLY A 83 -14.44 -11.40 23.64
CA GLY A 83 -15.19 -11.99 24.72
C GLY A 83 -16.69 -11.73 24.70
N VAL A 84 -17.42 -12.73 24.20
CA VAL A 84 -18.72 -13.13 24.76
C VAL A 84 -18.72 -12.85 26.26
N SER A 85 -19.56 -11.91 26.69
CA SER A 85 -19.84 -11.69 28.10
C SER A 85 -20.61 -12.91 28.59
N ASP A 86 -19.89 -13.82 29.26
CA ASP A 86 -20.42 -14.93 30.05
C ASP A 86 -21.44 -14.38 31.06
N GLN A 87 -22.72 -14.44 30.71
CA GLN A 87 -23.79 -14.12 31.64
C GLN A 87 -24.10 -15.40 32.44
N PRO A 88 -23.80 -15.47 33.75
CA PRO A 88 -24.15 -16.64 34.54
C PRO A 88 -25.66 -16.69 34.69
N PHE A 89 -26.27 -17.77 34.22
CA PHE A 89 -27.68 -18.10 34.49
C PHE A 89 -27.93 -18.04 35.99
N ARG A 90 -28.64 -16.99 36.44
CA ARG A 90 -29.14 -16.92 37.82
C ARG A 90 -30.28 -17.92 37.94
N THR A 91 -29.98 -19.08 38.51
CA THR A 91 -30.99 -20.00 39.04
C THR A 91 -31.68 -19.32 40.23
N ASN A 92 -32.94 -18.95 40.08
CA ASN A 92 -33.76 -18.58 41.23
C ASN A 92 -34.61 -19.79 41.64
N THR A 93 -34.06 -20.57 42.57
CA THR A 93 -34.88 -21.47 43.39
C THR A 93 -35.22 -20.74 44.68
N LYS A 94 -36.46 -20.29 44.84
CA LYS A 94 -37.03 -20.19 46.19
C LYS A 94 -38.54 -20.35 46.25
N LYS A 95 -38.88 -21.57 46.67
CA LYS A 95 -40.10 -22.04 47.32
C LYS A 95 -40.57 -21.08 48.43
N ARG A 96 -41.84 -20.67 48.40
CA ARG A 96 -42.72 -20.58 49.57
C ARG A 96 -44.18 -20.54 49.12
#